data_AF-A0A498SGQ8-F1
#
_entry.id   AF-A0A498SGQ8-F1
#
_cell.length_a   1.000
_cell.length_b   1.000
_cell.length_c   1.000
_cell.angle_alpha   90.00
_cell.angle_beta   90.00
_cell.angle_gamma   90.00
#
_symmetry.space_group_name_H-M   'P 1'
#
loop_
_entity.id
_entity.type
_entity.pdbx_description
1 polymer ?
#
loop_
_entity_poly.entity_id
_entity_poly.type
_entity_poly.pdbx_seq_one_letter_code
_entity_poly.pdbx_strand_id
1 'polypeptide(L)'
;MARSSVPEDIYEIVGKLMFAYGDEAEPIEICQQHVTDILRDQMMDAVNRAKKYASLRGCKRLECVDFLFLLRKKPFHLGRIYRMAKSADLLKGFHEDYDTECDILAEVPTSNSDFCGKEAQSIYDTVGLFDVTGELQRYLKSDVKIDEEKRERLKRLSERTALMDEDEYKEYTIARTYSFCSGHGVRKAKIGRFLKWVGDPEIAPSALMILNYIACEIICCLVEGALWSRKEEGKNHFVDIYPFKALQPRHYEESLRRNKAYMIGGDVTPENSVDMFVIFGLIVIGLALFSMCIDVLQIKFEWLFEELLVTLLMECKQKSVPAEKIKIPTEIDFVSLWRLWRKRMRKRKMQRKNTITNIILLRFKRD
;
A
#
# COMPACT_ATOMS: atom_id res chain seq x y z
N MET A 1 28.25 15.78 -24.71
CA MET A 1 27.14 14.85 -25.01
C MET A 1 26.09 15.65 -25.76
N ALA A 2 25.76 15.27 -26.99
CA ALA A 2 24.71 15.95 -27.74
C ALA A 2 23.37 15.74 -27.00
N ARG A 3 22.77 16.82 -26.50
CA ARG A 3 21.38 16.78 -25.99
C ARG A 3 20.52 16.28 -27.14
N SER A 4 20.02 15.04 -27.07
CA SER A 4 18.98 14.61 -27.99
C SER A 4 17.80 15.53 -27.72
N SER A 5 17.45 16.40 -28.67
CA SER A 5 16.32 17.30 -28.55
C SER A 5 15.09 16.49 -28.13
N VAL A 6 14.55 16.76 -26.95
CA VAL A 6 13.30 16.16 -26.49
C VAL A 6 12.24 16.51 -27.54
N PRO A 7 11.49 15.54 -28.07
CA PRO A 7 10.37 15.84 -28.96
C PRO A 7 9.39 16.81 -28.29
N GLU A 8 8.99 17.85 -29.02
CA GLU A 8 8.13 18.93 -28.51
C GLU A 8 6.82 18.41 -27.91
N ASP A 9 6.23 17.39 -28.52
CA ASP A 9 5.02 16.74 -28.03
C ASP A 9 5.24 15.99 -26.70
N ILE A 10 6.42 15.40 -26.49
CA ILE A 10 6.76 14.76 -25.22
C ILE A 10 6.96 15.82 -24.15
N TYR A 11 7.66 16.92 -24.49
CA TYR A 11 7.90 18.02 -23.58
C TYR A 11 6.57 18.65 -23.12
N GLU A 12 5.65 18.91 -24.06
CA GLU A 12 4.29 19.40 -23.79
C GLU A 12 3.52 18.45 -22.86
N ILE A 13 3.52 17.14 -23.13
CA ILE A 13 2.85 16.14 -22.28
C ILE A 13 3.41 16.19 -20.84
N VAL A 14 4.73 16.28 -20.68
CA VAL A 14 5.34 16.37 -19.34
C VAL A 14 4.86 17.61 -18.60
N GLY A 15 4.87 18.78 -19.23
CA GLY A 15 4.41 20.03 -18.60
C GLY A 15 2.94 19.98 -18.19
N LYS A 16 2.06 19.48 -19.08
CA LYS A 16 0.63 19.31 -18.75
C LYS A 16 0.40 18.29 -17.62
N LEU A 17 1.16 17.20 -17.58
CA LEU A 17 1.08 16.24 -16.47
C LEU A 17 1.65 16.81 -15.16
N MET A 18 2.70 17.63 -15.20
CA MET A 18 3.20 18.33 -14.01
C MET A 18 2.13 19.23 -13.41
N PHE A 19 1.45 20.03 -14.26
CA PHE A 19 0.31 20.83 -13.84
C PHE A 19 -0.82 19.97 -13.27
N ALA A 20 -1.20 18.88 -13.96
CA ALA A 20 -2.26 17.99 -13.50
C ALA A 20 -1.97 17.33 -12.13
N TYR A 21 -0.70 17.14 -11.77
CA TYR A 21 -0.30 16.50 -10.52
C TYR A 21 0.01 17.48 -9.37
N GLY A 22 0.13 18.78 -9.62
CA GLY A 22 0.27 19.75 -8.54
C GLY A 22 1.15 20.97 -8.79
N ASP A 23 1.96 20.96 -9.87
CA ASP A 23 2.75 22.12 -10.25
C ASP A 23 1.88 23.19 -10.93
N GLU A 24 2.44 24.34 -11.29
CA GLU A 24 1.74 25.41 -11.99
C GLU A 24 1.52 25.08 -13.48
N ALA A 25 0.55 25.76 -14.11
CA ALA A 25 0.22 25.56 -15.53
C ALA A 25 1.42 25.84 -16.45
N GLU A 26 2.25 26.80 -16.07
CA GLU A 26 3.55 27.10 -16.66
C GLU A 26 4.66 26.72 -15.66
N PRO A 27 5.11 25.45 -15.67
CA PRO A 27 6.22 25.04 -14.83
C PRO A 27 7.51 25.74 -15.28
N ILE A 28 8.44 25.96 -14.34
CA ILE A 28 9.75 26.53 -14.67
C ILE A 28 10.46 25.61 -15.68
N GLU A 29 11.00 26.18 -16.75
CA GLU A 29 11.62 25.43 -17.86
C GLU A 29 12.71 24.47 -17.36
N ILE A 30 13.56 24.92 -16.43
CA ILE A 30 14.62 24.09 -15.83
C ILE A 30 14.01 22.89 -15.07
N CYS A 31 12.89 23.09 -14.36
CA CYS A 31 12.19 22.01 -13.66
C CYS A 31 11.57 21.01 -14.64
N GLN A 32 10.89 21.51 -15.69
CA GLN A 32 10.26 20.65 -16.69
C GLN A 32 11.31 19.83 -17.46
N GLN A 33 12.44 20.44 -17.83
CA GLN A 33 13.57 19.72 -18.43
C GLN A 33 14.14 18.68 -17.48
N HIS A 34 14.32 19.01 -16.20
CA HIS A 34 14.82 18.07 -15.20
C HIS A 34 13.90 16.86 -15.00
N VAL A 35 12.59 17.09 -14.88
CA VAL A 35 11.58 16.02 -14.81
C VAL A 35 11.60 15.16 -16.07
N THR A 36 11.75 15.78 -17.25
CA THR A 36 11.81 15.10 -18.54
C THR A 36 13.05 14.18 -18.65
N ASP A 37 14.22 14.66 -18.21
CA ASP A 37 15.45 13.89 -18.24
C ASP A 37 15.37 12.68 -17.30
N ILE A 38 14.87 12.87 -16.08
CA ILE A 38 14.66 11.77 -15.13
C ILE A 38 13.66 10.77 -15.69
N LEU A 39 12.52 11.25 -16.19
CA LEU A 39 11.50 10.38 -16.81
C LEU A 39 12.11 9.51 -17.89
N ARG A 40 12.93 10.10 -18.77
CA ARG A 40 13.60 9.36 -19.85
C ARG A 40 14.45 8.22 -19.30
N ASP A 41 15.30 8.51 -18.34
CA ASP A 41 16.23 7.53 -17.77
C ASP A 41 15.48 6.40 -17.06
N GLN A 42 14.43 6.74 -16.29
CA GLN A 42 13.56 5.77 -15.63
C GLN A 42 12.80 4.87 -16.62
N MET A 43 12.26 5.48 -17.67
CA MET A 43 11.52 4.75 -18.70
C MET A 43 12.45 3.82 -19.50
N MET A 44 13.64 4.28 -19.86
CA MET A 44 14.64 3.45 -20.52
C MET A 44 15.06 2.26 -19.63
N ASP A 45 15.30 2.47 -18.34
CA ASP A 45 15.59 1.39 -17.41
C ASP A 45 14.43 0.39 -17.29
N ALA A 46 13.20 0.87 -17.12
CA ALA A 46 12.01 0.03 -17.03
C ALA A 46 11.82 -0.82 -18.30
N VAL A 47 11.96 -0.21 -19.49
CA VAL A 47 11.91 -0.90 -20.79
C VAL A 47 13.03 -1.93 -20.91
N ASN A 48 14.26 -1.60 -20.51
CA ASN A 48 15.39 -2.52 -20.56
C ASN A 48 15.22 -3.71 -19.61
N ARG A 49 14.66 -3.50 -18.41
CA ARG A 49 14.30 -4.58 -17.49
C ARG A 49 13.18 -5.46 -18.07
N ALA A 50 12.15 -4.86 -18.68
CA ALA A 50 11.10 -5.61 -19.37
C ALA A 50 11.65 -6.44 -20.55
N LYS A 51 12.59 -5.90 -21.34
CA LYS A 51 13.30 -6.63 -22.42
C LYS A 51 14.02 -7.88 -21.91
N LYS A 52 14.61 -7.82 -20.72
CA LYS A 52 15.24 -9.00 -20.09
C LYS A 52 14.19 -10.09 -19.81
N TYR A 53 13.03 -9.74 -19.29
CA TYR A 53 11.95 -10.70 -19.03
C TYR A 53 11.34 -11.28 -20.32
N ALA A 54 11.12 -10.45 -21.34
CA ALA A 54 10.66 -10.92 -22.65
C ALA A 54 11.67 -11.92 -23.26
N SER A 55 12.96 -11.61 -23.15
CA SER A 55 14.03 -12.50 -23.62
C SER A 55 14.04 -13.85 -22.87
N LEU A 56 13.80 -13.85 -21.55
CA LEU A 56 13.65 -15.08 -20.76
C LEU A 56 12.44 -15.92 -21.17
N ARG A 57 11.38 -15.28 -21.69
CA ARG A 57 10.21 -15.95 -22.29
C ARG A 57 10.47 -16.42 -23.74
N GLY A 58 11.61 -16.07 -24.32
CA GLY A 58 11.94 -16.37 -25.73
C GLY A 58 11.28 -15.42 -26.73
N CYS A 59 10.79 -14.27 -26.29
CA CYS A 59 10.12 -13.27 -27.14
C CYS A 59 10.92 -11.97 -27.24
N LYS A 60 10.93 -11.37 -28.42
CA LYS A 60 11.57 -10.04 -28.64
C LYS A 60 10.61 -8.89 -28.38
N ARG A 61 9.33 -9.10 -28.68
CA ARG A 61 8.25 -8.13 -28.50
C ARG A 61 7.79 -8.13 -27.04
N LEU A 62 7.72 -6.95 -26.44
CA LEU A 62 7.25 -6.74 -25.08
C LEU A 62 5.73 -6.86 -25.00
N GLU A 63 5.25 -7.61 -24.02
CA GLU A 63 3.83 -7.81 -23.72
C GLU A 63 3.48 -7.32 -22.31
N CYS A 64 2.18 -7.34 -21.97
CA CYS A 64 1.71 -6.94 -20.65
C CYS A 64 2.42 -7.69 -19.52
N VAL A 65 2.67 -8.98 -19.71
CA VAL A 65 3.34 -9.84 -18.72
C VAL A 65 4.71 -9.30 -18.32
N ASP A 66 5.48 -8.76 -19.28
CA ASP A 66 6.86 -8.31 -19.04
C ASP A 66 6.89 -7.08 -18.13
N PHE A 67 5.92 -6.16 -18.28
CA PHE A 67 5.77 -4.97 -17.43
C PHE A 67 5.06 -5.27 -16.11
N LEU A 68 4.03 -6.11 -16.11
CA LEU A 68 3.33 -6.51 -14.88
C LEU A 68 4.27 -7.30 -13.96
N PHE A 69 5.12 -8.15 -14.52
CA PHE A 69 6.13 -8.89 -13.77
C PHE A 69 7.20 -7.96 -13.17
N LEU A 70 7.55 -6.86 -13.85
CA LEU A 70 8.43 -5.82 -13.28
C LEU A 70 7.81 -5.22 -12.01
N LEU A 71 6.49 -5.04 -11.97
CA LEU A 71 5.73 -4.49 -10.85
C LEU A 71 5.24 -5.54 -9.84
N ARG A 72 5.67 -6.81 -9.93
CA ARG A 72 5.16 -7.92 -9.08
C ARG A 72 5.27 -7.69 -7.57
N LYS A 73 6.28 -6.93 -7.12
CA LYS A 73 6.48 -6.58 -5.70
C LYS A 73 5.71 -5.33 -5.26
N LYS A 74 4.95 -4.74 -6.17
CA LYS A 74 4.27 -3.44 -6.02
C LYS A 74 2.75 -3.63 -6.20
N PRO A 75 2.05 -4.29 -5.25
CA PRO A 75 0.65 -4.68 -5.39
C PRO A 75 -0.30 -3.48 -5.58
N PHE A 76 -0.01 -2.33 -4.94
CA PHE A 76 -0.79 -1.10 -5.16
C PHE A 76 -0.78 -0.65 -6.62
N HIS A 77 0.39 -0.68 -7.27
CA HIS A 77 0.51 -0.33 -8.69
C HIS A 77 -0.23 -1.33 -9.59
N LEU A 78 -0.13 -2.63 -9.32
CA LEU A 78 -0.91 -3.65 -10.05
C LEU A 78 -2.43 -3.41 -9.88
N GLY A 79 -2.89 -3.08 -8.67
CA GLY A 79 -4.28 -2.72 -8.41
C GLY A 79 -4.72 -1.43 -9.11
N ARG A 80 -3.85 -0.41 -9.18
CA ARG A 80 -4.10 0.83 -9.93
C ARG A 80 -4.27 0.54 -11.43
N ILE A 81 -3.38 -0.28 -12.02
CA ILE A 81 -3.44 -0.70 -13.42
C ILE A 81 -4.73 -1.49 -13.70
N TYR A 82 -5.05 -2.48 -12.86
CA TYR A 82 -6.27 -3.29 -13.01
C TYR A 82 -7.53 -2.42 -12.96
N ARG A 83 -7.63 -1.51 -11.99
CA ARG A 83 -8.76 -0.57 -11.90
C ARG A 83 -8.84 0.37 -13.10
N MET A 84 -7.70 0.84 -13.61
CA MET A 84 -7.66 1.68 -14.82
C MET A 84 -8.18 0.92 -16.05
N ALA A 85 -7.77 -0.34 -16.22
CA ALA A 85 -8.29 -1.21 -17.28
C ALA A 85 -9.80 -1.44 -17.12
N LYS A 86 -10.27 -1.70 -15.89
CA LYS A 86 -11.70 -1.87 -15.58
C LYS A 86 -12.51 -0.61 -15.94
N SER A 87 -12.00 0.57 -15.60
CA SER A 87 -12.64 1.83 -15.98
C SER A 87 -12.65 2.07 -17.49
N ALA A 88 -11.57 1.70 -18.20
CA ALA A 88 -11.51 1.81 -19.66
C ALA A 88 -12.53 0.89 -20.35
N ASP A 89 -12.69 -0.34 -19.85
CA ASP A 89 -13.70 -1.27 -20.34
C ASP A 89 -15.12 -0.73 -20.16
N LEU A 90 -15.42 -0.16 -18.98
CA LEU A 90 -16.74 0.44 -18.71
C LEU A 90 -17.05 1.57 -19.70
N LEU A 91 -16.08 2.45 -19.97
CA LEU A 91 -16.24 3.55 -20.92
C LEU A 91 -16.50 3.07 -22.36
N LYS A 92 -15.91 1.95 -22.77
CA LYS A 92 -16.19 1.35 -24.09
C LYS A 92 -17.58 0.76 -24.16
N GLY A 93 -18.03 0.08 -23.10
CA GLY A 93 -19.39 -0.46 -23.01
C GLY A 93 -20.45 0.62 -23.21
N PHE A 94 -20.29 1.80 -22.59
CA PHE A 94 -21.19 2.92 -22.82
C PHE A 94 -21.18 3.43 -24.27
N HIS A 95 -20.05 3.40 -24.96
CA HIS A 95 -19.95 3.87 -26.34
C HIS A 95 -20.59 2.91 -27.35
N GLU A 96 -20.60 1.61 -27.04
CA GLU A 96 -21.23 0.57 -27.86
C GLU A 96 -22.77 0.58 -27.72
N ASP A 97 -23.30 0.97 -26.55
CA ASP A 97 -24.75 1.03 -26.30
C ASP A 97 -25.46 2.22 -26.97
N TYR A 98 -24.77 3.30 -27.34
CA TYR A 98 -25.39 4.46 -28.01
C TYR A 98 -25.87 4.19 -29.45
N ASP A 99 -25.41 3.11 -30.09
CA ASP A 99 -25.90 2.67 -31.41
C ASP A 99 -27.18 1.82 -31.32
N THR A 100 -27.64 1.50 -30.11
CA THR A 100 -28.93 0.82 -29.89
C THR A 100 -29.86 1.81 -29.20
N GLU A 101 -30.95 2.17 -29.87
CA GLU A 101 -31.99 3.06 -29.36
C GLU A 101 -32.53 2.55 -28.00
N CYS A 102 -32.02 3.10 -26.88
CA CYS A 102 -32.45 2.72 -25.54
C CYS A 102 -33.21 3.86 -24.86
N ASP A 103 -34.50 3.60 -24.65
CA ASP A 103 -35.44 4.36 -23.83
C ASP A 103 -34.82 4.76 -22.48
N ILE A 104 -34.77 6.07 -22.22
CA ILE A 104 -34.05 6.72 -21.10
C ILE A 104 -34.71 6.46 -19.72
N LEU A 105 -35.65 5.51 -19.59
CA LEU A 105 -36.47 5.34 -18.38
C LEU A 105 -36.53 3.92 -17.80
N ALA A 106 -35.73 2.97 -18.28
CA ALA A 106 -35.65 1.64 -17.66
C ALA A 106 -34.41 1.50 -16.78
N GLU A 107 -34.65 1.58 -15.47
CA GLU A 107 -33.89 0.93 -14.39
C GLU A 107 -32.42 1.32 -14.20
N VAL A 108 -32.16 1.97 -13.06
CA VAL A 108 -30.83 2.04 -12.43
C VAL A 108 -30.27 0.60 -12.38
N PRO A 109 -29.13 0.30 -13.02
CA PRO A 109 -28.57 -1.02 -12.94
C PRO A 109 -28.17 -1.26 -11.49
N THR A 110 -28.92 -2.14 -10.83
CA THR A 110 -28.55 -2.68 -9.53
C THR A 110 -27.37 -3.60 -9.78
N SER A 111 -26.16 -3.05 -9.74
CA SER A 111 -24.93 -3.70 -10.22
C SER A 111 -24.44 -4.78 -9.26
N ASN A 112 -25.06 -5.95 -9.32
CA ASN A 112 -24.56 -7.21 -8.76
C ASN A 112 -24.07 -8.14 -9.89
N SER A 113 -23.20 -7.64 -10.76
CA SER A 113 -22.38 -8.48 -11.61
C SER A 113 -20.95 -7.97 -11.62
N ASP A 114 -20.03 -8.87 -11.31
CA ASP A 114 -18.58 -8.72 -11.48
C ASP A 114 -18.23 -8.56 -12.97
N PHE A 115 -18.75 -7.54 -13.65
CA PHE A 115 -18.38 -7.24 -15.02
C PHE A 115 -16.94 -6.69 -15.00
N CYS A 116 -16.01 -7.63 -15.08
CA CYS A 116 -14.63 -7.41 -15.43
C CYS A 116 -14.59 -7.42 -16.95
N GLY A 117 -14.47 -6.23 -17.57
CA GLY A 117 -14.37 -6.17 -19.03
C GLY A 117 -13.12 -6.87 -19.57
N LYS A 118 -12.99 -6.91 -20.90
CA LYS A 118 -11.97 -7.72 -21.59
C LYS A 118 -10.55 -7.31 -21.19
N GLU A 119 -10.28 -6.02 -21.05
CA GLU A 119 -8.94 -5.52 -20.71
C GLU A 119 -8.59 -5.81 -19.26
N ALA A 120 -9.51 -5.54 -18.34
CA ALA A 120 -9.33 -5.86 -16.92
C ALA A 120 -9.12 -7.36 -16.70
N GLN A 121 -9.87 -8.21 -17.40
CA GLN A 121 -9.73 -9.66 -17.29
C GLN A 121 -8.39 -10.13 -17.81
N SER A 122 -7.94 -9.58 -18.94
CA SER A 122 -6.60 -9.84 -19.48
C SER A 122 -5.49 -9.49 -18.48
N ILE A 123 -5.59 -8.36 -17.78
CA ILE A 123 -4.63 -7.99 -16.72
C ILE A 123 -4.69 -8.98 -15.56
N TYR A 124 -5.89 -9.35 -15.09
CA TYR A 124 -6.09 -10.30 -14.01
C TYR A 124 -5.47 -11.67 -14.32
N ASP A 125 -5.72 -12.20 -15.52
CA ASP A 125 -5.18 -13.48 -15.98
C ASP A 125 -3.66 -13.44 -16.13
N THR A 126 -3.14 -12.34 -16.67
CA THR A 126 -1.69 -12.15 -16.83
C THR A 126 -0.96 -12.11 -15.49
N VAL A 127 -1.54 -11.46 -14.47
CA VAL A 127 -0.97 -11.47 -13.11
C VAL A 127 -0.97 -12.89 -12.52
N GLY A 128 -1.98 -13.70 -12.85
CA GLY A 128 -2.05 -15.11 -12.46
C GLY A 128 -0.89 -15.97 -12.97
N LEU A 129 -0.25 -15.59 -14.08
CA LEU A 129 0.89 -16.34 -14.65
C LEU A 129 2.12 -16.38 -13.73
N PHE A 130 2.29 -15.38 -12.87
CA PHE A 130 3.43 -15.29 -11.95
C PHE A 130 3.03 -15.22 -10.47
N ASP A 131 1.73 -15.15 -10.17
CA ASP A 131 1.20 -15.16 -8.80
C ASP A 131 1.00 -16.60 -8.30
N VAL A 132 2.09 -17.25 -7.90
CA VAL A 132 2.08 -18.63 -7.37
C VAL A 132 1.19 -18.75 -6.13
N THR A 133 1.06 -17.69 -5.33
CA THR A 133 0.31 -17.69 -4.06
C THR A 133 -1.18 -17.39 -4.21
N GLY A 134 -1.58 -16.77 -5.33
CA GLY A 134 -2.91 -16.20 -5.52
C GLY A 134 -3.17 -14.92 -4.71
N GLU A 135 -2.20 -14.40 -3.97
CA GLU A 135 -2.37 -13.20 -3.14
C GLU A 135 -2.54 -11.92 -3.97
N LEU A 136 -1.83 -11.81 -5.10
CA LEU A 136 -1.93 -10.65 -5.99
C LEU A 136 -3.29 -10.64 -6.70
N GLN A 137 -3.74 -11.76 -7.24
CA GLN A 137 -5.07 -11.84 -7.87
C GLN A 137 -6.20 -11.55 -6.88
N ARG A 138 -6.11 -12.09 -5.65
CA ARG A 138 -7.04 -11.74 -4.56
C ARG A 138 -7.01 -10.25 -4.23
N TYR A 139 -5.81 -9.65 -4.23
CA TYR A 139 -5.65 -8.21 -4.02
C TYR A 139 -6.34 -7.40 -5.12
N LEU A 140 -6.21 -7.77 -6.40
CA LEU A 140 -6.84 -7.04 -7.51
C LEU A 140 -8.37 -6.97 -7.41
N LYS A 141 -9.00 -8.06 -6.94
CA LYS A 141 -10.46 -8.14 -6.75
C LYS A 141 -10.95 -7.64 -5.39
N SER A 142 -10.04 -7.36 -4.45
CA SER A 142 -10.40 -6.92 -3.12
C SER A 142 -10.65 -5.41 -3.08
N ASP A 143 -11.87 -5.01 -2.75
CA ASP A 143 -12.19 -3.61 -2.43
C ASP A 143 -11.84 -3.24 -0.97
N VAL A 144 -11.38 -4.21 -0.18
CA VAL A 144 -11.09 -4.03 1.25
C VAL A 144 -9.77 -3.28 1.47
N LYS A 145 -8.78 -3.50 0.60
CA LYS A 145 -7.47 -2.84 0.72
C LYS A 145 -7.50 -1.47 0.07
N ILE A 146 -7.62 -0.45 0.92
CA ILE A 146 -7.60 0.95 0.52
C ILE A 146 -6.16 1.36 0.18
N ASP A 147 -5.98 1.86 -1.04
CA ASP A 147 -4.75 2.50 -1.50
C ASP A 147 -4.66 3.91 -0.88
N GLU A 148 -4.13 3.95 0.33
CA GLU A 148 -4.06 5.15 1.17
C GLU A 148 -3.31 6.30 0.49
N GLU A 149 -2.19 5.99 -0.17
CA GLU A 149 -1.41 6.97 -0.94
C GLU A 149 -2.23 7.57 -2.08
N LYS A 150 -2.94 6.73 -2.85
CA LYS A 150 -3.83 7.22 -3.91
C LYS A 150 -4.99 8.03 -3.34
N ARG A 151 -5.52 7.64 -2.18
CA ARG A 151 -6.63 8.36 -1.52
C ARG A 151 -6.20 9.75 -1.06
N GLU A 152 -5.07 9.88 -0.40
CA GLU A 152 -4.50 11.17 0.02
C GLU A 152 -4.10 12.03 -1.19
N ARG A 153 -3.60 11.41 -2.27
CA ARG A 153 -3.37 12.09 -3.56
C ARG A 153 -4.66 12.70 -4.11
N LEU A 154 -5.73 11.90 -4.22
CA LEU A 154 -7.02 12.37 -4.74
C LEU A 154 -7.61 13.48 -3.86
N LYS A 155 -7.46 13.38 -2.54
CA LYS A 155 -7.89 14.41 -1.60
C LYS A 155 -7.17 15.74 -1.86
N ARG A 156 -5.84 15.74 -1.94
CA ARG A 156 -5.04 16.94 -2.24
C ARG A 156 -5.41 17.57 -3.58
N LEU A 157 -5.59 16.75 -4.61
CA LEU A 157 -6.01 17.23 -5.92
C LEU A 157 -7.42 17.85 -5.86
N SER A 158 -8.36 17.23 -5.14
CA SER A 158 -9.72 17.75 -4.94
C SER A 158 -9.71 19.10 -4.21
N GLU A 159 -8.93 19.22 -3.13
CA GLU A 159 -8.76 20.47 -2.38
C GLU A 159 -8.17 21.58 -3.25
N ARG A 160 -7.16 21.26 -4.07
CA ARG A 160 -6.59 22.22 -5.02
C ARG A 160 -7.60 22.64 -6.07
N THR A 161 -8.31 21.68 -6.67
CA THR A 161 -9.31 21.93 -7.71
C THR A 161 -10.47 22.80 -7.21
N ALA A 162 -10.84 22.68 -5.94
CA ALA A 162 -11.87 23.53 -5.33
C ALA A 162 -11.48 25.01 -5.21
N LEU A 163 -10.19 25.35 -5.36
CA LEU A 163 -9.66 26.71 -5.30
C LEU A 163 -9.35 27.32 -6.67
N MET A 164 -9.48 26.54 -7.75
CA MET A 164 -9.22 27.00 -9.12
C MET A 164 -10.33 27.93 -9.60
N ASP A 165 -9.97 28.94 -10.39
CA ASP A 165 -10.95 29.71 -11.14
C ASP A 165 -11.47 28.95 -12.37
N GLU A 166 -12.41 29.54 -13.11
CA GLU A 166 -13.04 28.88 -14.25
C GLU A 166 -12.03 28.54 -15.37
N ASP A 167 -11.09 29.44 -15.64
CA ASP A 167 -10.15 29.29 -16.75
C ASP A 167 -9.03 28.32 -16.37
N GLU A 168 -8.49 28.41 -15.16
CA GLU A 168 -7.55 27.43 -14.60
C GLU A 168 -8.18 26.03 -14.56
N TYR A 169 -9.45 25.91 -14.17
CA TYR A 169 -10.14 24.64 -14.14
C TYR A 169 -10.31 24.03 -15.54
N LYS A 170 -10.63 24.84 -16.56
CA LYS A 170 -10.67 24.38 -17.96
C LYS A 170 -9.31 23.84 -18.40
N GLU A 171 -8.24 24.58 -18.15
CA GLU A 171 -6.89 24.14 -18.47
C GLU A 171 -6.51 22.85 -17.74
N TYR A 172 -6.89 22.73 -16.46
CA TYR A 172 -6.63 21.55 -15.63
C TYR A 172 -7.35 20.32 -16.15
N THR A 173 -8.62 20.45 -16.55
CA THR A 173 -9.38 19.33 -17.14
C THR A 173 -8.74 18.83 -18.43
N ILE A 174 -8.27 19.74 -19.30
CA ILE A 174 -7.53 19.39 -20.51
C ILE A 174 -6.21 18.69 -20.14
N ALA A 175 -5.42 19.27 -19.23
CA ALA A 175 -4.11 18.75 -18.83
C ALA A 175 -4.20 17.32 -18.29
N ARG A 176 -5.24 16.97 -17.53
CA ARG A 176 -5.48 15.62 -17.00
C ARG A 176 -5.73 14.55 -18.05
N THR A 177 -6.13 14.94 -19.26
CA THR A 177 -6.37 14.00 -20.37
C THR A 177 -5.10 13.67 -21.16
N TYR A 178 -4.00 14.40 -20.93
CA TYR A 178 -2.74 14.15 -21.61
C TYR A 178 -2.18 12.78 -21.22
N SER A 179 -1.57 12.12 -22.20
CA SER A 179 -0.98 10.80 -22.04
C SER A 179 0.03 10.56 -23.16
N PHE A 180 1.00 9.69 -22.90
CA PHE A 180 2.02 9.30 -23.86
C PHE A 180 1.50 8.30 -24.89
N CYS A 181 0.53 7.47 -24.50
CA CYS A 181 0.08 6.34 -25.33
C CYS A 181 -1.39 6.35 -25.78
N SER A 182 -2.16 7.44 -25.63
CA SER A 182 -3.56 7.43 -26.04
C SER A 182 -3.76 7.68 -27.54
N GLY A 183 -4.34 6.67 -28.24
CA GLY A 183 -5.48 6.74 -29.18
C GLY A 183 -5.30 6.56 -30.71
N HIS A 184 -6.35 6.86 -31.50
CA HIS A 184 -6.52 6.46 -32.91
C HIS A 184 -6.02 7.49 -33.96
N GLY A 185 -5.54 6.99 -35.11
CA GLY A 185 -5.26 7.77 -36.35
C GLY A 185 -4.00 8.65 -36.32
N VAL A 186 -4.13 9.88 -35.81
CA VAL A 186 -3.06 10.91 -35.69
C VAL A 186 -2.07 10.56 -34.56
N ARG A 187 -2.49 9.67 -33.68
CA ARG A 187 -1.83 9.33 -32.40
C ARG A 187 -0.76 8.24 -32.53
N LYS A 188 -0.75 7.46 -33.63
CA LYS A 188 0.31 6.47 -33.89
C LYS A 188 1.69 7.12 -34.06
N ALA A 189 1.77 8.31 -34.68
CA ALA A 189 3.03 9.02 -34.87
C ALA A 189 3.59 9.58 -33.54
N LYS A 190 2.73 10.12 -32.66
CA LYS A 190 3.09 10.57 -31.31
C LYS A 190 3.62 9.38 -30.48
N ILE A 191 2.89 8.26 -30.48
CA ILE A 191 3.34 7.02 -29.84
C ILE A 191 4.68 6.56 -30.40
N GLY A 192 4.86 6.58 -31.73
CA GLY A 192 6.13 6.21 -32.36
C GLY A 192 7.30 7.11 -31.92
N ARG A 193 7.10 8.43 -31.80
CA ARG A 193 8.12 9.34 -31.27
C ARG A 193 8.44 9.07 -29.80
N PHE A 194 7.42 8.83 -28.99
CA PHE A 194 7.59 8.43 -27.59
C PHE A 194 8.39 7.13 -27.46
N LEU A 195 8.02 6.09 -28.21
CA LEU A 195 8.74 4.81 -28.23
C LEU A 195 10.19 5.00 -28.67
N LYS A 196 10.43 5.76 -29.75
CA LYS A 196 11.79 6.09 -30.21
C LYS A 196 12.61 6.82 -29.14
N TRP A 197 11.98 7.76 -28.43
CA TRP A 197 12.61 8.52 -27.35
C TRP A 197 13.02 7.64 -26.16
N VAL A 198 12.26 6.59 -25.84
CA VAL A 198 12.56 5.59 -24.80
C VAL A 198 13.37 4.37 -25.28
N GLY A 199 14.04 4.48 -26.44
CA GLY A 199 14.94 3.44 -26.94
C GLY A 199 14.31 2.43 -27.91
N ASP A 200 13.29 2.87 -28.64
CA ASP A 200 12.62 2.19 -29.75
C ASP A 200 12.27 0.71 -29.49
N PRO A 201 11.57 0.40 -28.38
CA PRO A 201 11.18 -0.97 -28.08
C PRO A 201 10.03 -1.46 -28.98
N GLU A 202 10.08 -2.73 -29.37
CA GLU A 202 8.94 -3.40 -29.99
C GLU A 202 7.93 -3.80 -28.91
N ILE A 203 6.79 -3.09 -28.84
CA ILE A 203 5.78 -3.25 -27.77
C ILE A 203 4.42 -3.63 -28.35
N ALA A 204 3.73 -4.57 -27.73
CA ALA A 204 2.36 -4.91 -28.07
C ALA A 204 1.38 -3.76 -27.72
N PRO A 205 0.34 -3.49 -28.56
CA PRO A 205 -0.60 -2.41 -28.29
C PRO A 205 -1.27 -2.48 -26.91
N SER A 206 -1.59 -3.68 -26.42
CA SER A 206 -2.15 -3.90 -25.08
C SER A 206 -1.22 -3.48 -23.94
N ALA A 207 0.10 -3.57 -24.15
CA ALA A 207 1.10 -3.20 -23.15
C ALA A 207 1.36 -1.68 -23.08
N LEU A 208 0.96 -0.92 -24.10
CA LEU A 208 1.13 0.54 -24.14
C LEU A 208 0.38 1.25 -23.00
N MET A 209 -0.75 0.70 -22.56
CA MET A 209 -1.50 1.20 -21.41
C MET A 209 -0.66 1.14 -20.12
N ILE A 210 0.05 0.03 -19.90
CA ILE A 210 0.89 -0.16 -18.71
C ILE A 210 2.13 0.75 -18.81
N LEU A 211 2.72 0.86 -20.00
CA LEU A 211 3.84 1.77 -20.23
C LEU A 211 3.46 3.24 -19.94
N ASN A 212 2.28 3.66 -20.40
CA ASN A 212 1.73 4.98 -20.10
C ASN A 212 1.52 5.19 -18.61
N TYR A 213 0.96 4.18 -17.93
CA TYR A 213 0.78 4.22 -16.48
C TYR A 213 2.12 4.44 -15.77
N ILE A 214 3.17 3.71 -16.13
CA ILE A 214 4.51 3.88 -15.54
C ILE A 214 5.03 5.31 -15.75
N ALA A 215 4.92 5.85 -16.98
CA ALA A 215 5.37 7.21 -17.28
C ALA A 215 4.62 8.27 -16.46
N CYS A 216 3.29 8.20 -16.43
CA CYS A 216 2.43 9.07 -15.63
C CYS A 216 2.73 8.98 -14.13
N GLU A 217 2.93 7.77 -13.61
CA GLU A 217 3.21 7.55 -12.19
C GLU A 217 4.59 8.11 -11.82
N ILE A 218 5.62 7.99 -12.67
CA ILE A 218 6.93 8.61 -12.43
C ILE A 218 6.81 10.13 -12.29
N ILE A 219 6.12 10.80 -13.23
CA ILE A 219 5.93 12.26 -13.17
C ILE A 219 5.15 12.63 -11.90
N CYS A 220 4.10 11.87 -11.59
CA CYS A 220 3.30 12.09 -10.39
C CYS A 220 4.16 12.01 -9.13
N CYS A 221 4.98 10.97 -8.97
CA CYS A 221 5.87 10.82 -7.83
C CYS A 221 6.89 11.98 -7.72
N LEU A 222 7.45 12.44 -8.84
CA LEU A 222 8.37 13.59 -8.86
C LEU A 222 7.70 14.87 -8.37
N VAL A 223 6.53 15.19 -8.92
CA VAL A 223 5.75 16.39 -8.57
C VAL A 223 5.28 16.33 -7.12
N GLU A 224 4.76 15.17 -6.68
CA GLU A 224 4.32 14.99 -5.30
C GLU A 224 5.46 15.16 -4.30
N GLY A 225 6.60 14.52 -4.54
CA GLY A 225 7.76 14.69 -3.68
C GLY A 225 8.26 16.13 -3.63
N ALA A 226 8.19 16.86 -4.75
CA ALA A 226 8.51 18.29 -4.78
C ALA A 226 7.50 19.13 -3.99
N LEU A 227 6.19 18.84 -4.08
CA LEU A 227 5.16 19.48 -3.25
C LEU A 227 5.41 19.27 -1.76
N TRP A 228 5.80 18.06 -1.35
CA TRP A 228 6.14 17.76 0.04
C TRP A 228 7.37 18.56 0.48
N SER A 229 8.40 18.61 -0.36
CA SER A 229 9.62 19.38 -0.09
C SER A 229 9.32 20.88 0.07
N ARG A 230 8.46 21.44 -0.79
CA ARG A 230 7.99 22.84 -0.66
C ARG A 230 7.21 23.06 0.63
N LYS A 231 6.35 22.12 1.04
CA LYS A 231 5.52 22.25 2.25
C LYS A 231 6.37 22.25 3.53
N GLU A 232 7.46 21.50 3.54
CA GLU A 232 8.39 21.43 4.65
C GLU A 232 9.43 22.56 4.66
N GLU A 233 9.56 23.29 3.55
CA GLU A 233 10.45 24.43 3.45
C GLU A 233 10.06 25.52 4.46
N GLY A 234 11.04 26.00 5.22
CA GLY A 234 10.85 27.14 6.12
C GLY A 234 10.45 28.39 5.35
N LYS A 235 9.48 29.16 5.86
CA LYS A 235 9.06 30.42 5.24
C LYS A 235 10.26 31.38 5.12
N ASN A 236 10.40 32.03 3.97
CA ASN A 236 11.46 32.99 3.65
C ASN A 236 12.89 32.43 3.73
N HIS A 237 13.06 31.12 3.61
CA HIS A 237 14.39 30.52 3.67
C HIS A 237 15.18 30.71 2.36
N PHE A 238 14.47 30.74 1.22
CA PHE A 238 15.05 30.88 -0.11
C PHE A 238 14.34 31.96 -0.93
N VAL A 239 15.02 32.44 -1.98
CA VAL A 239 14.45 33.37 -2.97
C VAL A 239 13.93 32.57 -4.16
N ASP A 240 12.67 32.79 -4.51
CA ASP A 240 12.01 32.10 -5.62
C ASP A 240 12.28 32.75 -6.97
N ILE A 241 12.40 31.90 -7.99
CA ILE A 241 12.46 32.31 -9.39
C ILE A 241 11.02 32.37 -9.91
N TYR A 242 10.74 33.35 -10.76
CA TYR A 242 9.43 33.47 -11.42
C TYR A 242 9.18 32.27 -12.36
N PRO A 243 7.96 31.71 -12.40
CA PRO A 243 6.79 32.10 -11.62
C PRO A 243 6.83 31.60 -10.16
N PHE A 244 6.51 32.49 -9.21
CA PHE A 244 6.65 32.22 -7.77
C PHE A 244 5.74 31.11 -7.23
N LYS A 245 4.61 30.85 -7.89
CA LYS A 245 3.69 29.75 -7.51
C LYS A 245 4.21 28.38 -7.97
N ALA A 246 5.05 28.33 -9.00
CA ALA A 246 5.59 27.08 -9.53
C ALA A 246 6.60 26.45 -8.57
N LEU A 247 6.70 25.14 -8.67
CA LEU A 247 7.72 24.37 -7.97
C LEU A 247 9.11 24.74 -8.48
N GLN A 248 10.00 24.96 -7.53
CA GLN A 248 11.35 25.46 -7.76
C GLN A 248 12.29 24.27 -7.94
N PRO A 249 13.44 24.42 -8.64
CA PRO A 249 14.36 23.31 -8.90
C PRO A 249 14.79 22.58 -7.61
N ARG A 250 15.05 23.35 -6.55
CA ARG A 250 15.39 22.83 -5.21
C ARG A 250 14.33 21.88 -4.62
N HIS A 251 13.04 22.07 -4.93
CA HIS A 251 11.97 21.21 -4.44
C HIS A 251 12.07 19.81 -5.05
N TYR A 252 12.37 19.74 -6.36
CA TYR A 252 12.61 18.48 -7.05
C TYR A 252 13.91 17.81 -6.59
N GLU A 253 14.99 18.57 -6.43
CA GLU A 253 16.28 18.05 -5.96
C GLU A 253 16.18 17.47 -4.54
N GLU A 254 15.54 18.18 -3.61
CA GLU A 254 15.37 17.72 -2.24
C GLU A 254 14.46 16.49 -2.15
N SER A 255 13.39 16.45 -2.96
CA SER A 255 12.52 15.28 -3.11
C SER A 255 13.32 14.03 -3.50
N LEU A 256 14.17 14.15 -4.52
CA LEU A 256 15.01 13.05 -5.00
C LEU A 256 16.05 12.62 -3.96
N ARG A 257 16.66 13.58 -3.26
CA ARG A 257 17.64 13.31 -2.19
C ARG A 257 17.02 12.49 -1.05
N ARG A 258 15.74 12.71 -0.74
CA ARG A 258 14.99 11.99 0.30
C ARG A 258 14.48 10.64 -0.16
N ASN A 259 14.31 10.44 -1.47
CA ASN A 259 13.87 9.18 -2.03
C ASN A 259 15.00 8.14 -1.96
N LYS A 260 14.94 7.25 -0.95
CA LYS A 260 15.94 6.20 -0.75
C LYS A 260 16.05 5.23 -1.94
N ALA A 261 14.93 4.93 -2.61
CA ALA A 261 14.94 4.05 -3.78
C ALA A 261 15.69 4.70 -4.94
N TYR A 262 15.50 6.00 -5.13
CA TYR A 262 16.25 6.78 -6.13
C TYR A 262 17.74 6.84 -5.78
N MET A 263 18.10 7.07 -4.53
CA MET A 263 19.50 7.13 -4.08
C MET A 263 20.26 5.81 -4.21
N ILE A 264 19.61 4.66 -4.02
CA ILE A 264 20.26 3.34 -4.02
C ILE A 264 20.25 2.70 -5.41
N GLY A 265 19.15 2.83 -6.15
CA GLY A 265 18.92 2.10 -7.39
C GLY A 265 18.38 2.95 -8.53
N GLY A 266 18.26 4.26 -8.34
CA GLY A 266 17.73 5.18 -9.34
C GLY A 266 16.21 5.11 -9.53
N ASP A 267 15.45 4.24 -8.84
CA ASP A 267 13.98 4.13 -9.04
C ASP A 267 13.22 5.22 -8.26
N VAL A 268 12.44 6.03 -8.97
CA VAL A 268 11.67 7.13 -8.38
C VAL A 268 10.36 6.65 -7.73
N THR A 269 9.81 5.51 -8.15
CA THR A 269 8.51 5.07 -7.65
C THR A 269 8.62 4.58 -6.20
N PRO A 270 7.90 5.20 -5.25
CA PRO A 270 8.05 4.88 -3.83
C PRO A 270 7.70 3.42 -3.55
N GLU A 271 8.66 2.67 -3.02
CA GLU A 271 8.47 1.30 -2.55
C GLU A 271 7.83 1.30 -1.17
N ASN A 272 6.56 1.66 -1.05
CA ASN A 272 5.83 1.45 0.20
C ASN A 272 5.40 -0.02 0.33
N SER A 273 6.40 -0.90 0.45
CA SER A 273 6.27 -2.18 1.16
C SER A 273 6.84 -2.11 2.58
N VAL A 274 7.54 -1.03 2.94
CA VAL A 274 8.17 -0.89 4.26
C VAL A 274 7.13 -0.87 5.38
N ASP A 275 5.94 -0.32 5.15
CA ASP A 275 4.86 -0.35 6.15
C ASP A 275 4.15 -1.70 6.24
N MET A 276 4.16 -2.51 5.17
CA MET A 276 3.61 -3.86 5.26
C MET A 276 4.50 -4.76 6.12
N PHE A 277 5.83 -4.70 5.97
CA PHE A 277 6.74 -5.51 6.79
C PHE A 277 6.74 -5.08 8.26
N VAL A 278 6.60 -3.79 8.56
CA VAL A 278 6.48 -3.31 9.95
C VAL A 278 5.13 -3.72 10.55
N ILE A 279 4.03 -3.59 9.81
CA ILE A 279 2.69 -4.00 10.28
C ILE A 279 2.62 -5.52 10.45
N PHE A 280 3.09 -6.32 9.48
CA PHE A 280 3.17 -7.78 9.62
C PHE A 280 4.13 -8.18 10.74
N GLY A 281 5.25 -7.49 10.90
CA GLY A 281 6.18 -7.70 12.02
C GLY A 281 5.51 -7.45 13.37
N LEU A 282 4.76 -6.34 13.52
CA LEU A 282 4.02 -6.02 14.74
C LEU A 282 2.86 -6.98 15.01
N ILE A 283 2.17 -7.47 13.97
CA ILE A 283 1.10 -8.47 14.10
C ILE A 283 1.68 -9.83 14.49
N VAL A 284 2.77 -10.28 13.88
CA VAL A 284 3.43 -11.55 14.21
C VAL A 284 4.01 -11.51 15.63
N ILE A 285 4.65 -10.40 16.02
CA ILE A 285 5.11 -10.18 17.39
C ILE A 285 3.91 -10.15 18.36
N GLY A 286 2.83 -9.46 18.01
CA GLY A 286 1.60 -9.41 18.81
C GLY A 286 0.96 -10.78 19.03
N LEU A 287 0.86 -11.60 17.98
CA LEU A 287 0.31 -12.97 18.05
C LEU A 287 1.24 -13.92 18.82
N ALA A 288 2.56 -13.81 18.66
CA ALA A 288 3.54 -14.59 19.41
C ALA A 288 3.51 -14.26 20.92
N LEU A 289 3.41 -12.97 21.27
CA LEU A 289 3.26 -12.54 22.66
C LEU A 289 1.94 -13.02 23.27
N PHE A 290 0.86 -13.02 22.48
CA PHE A 290 -0.44 -13.52 22.93
C PHE A 290 -0.40 -15.05 23.18
N SER A 291 0.23 -15.81 22.29
CA SER A 291 0.46 -17.25 22.47
C SER A 291 1.27 -17.55 23.73
N MET A 292 2.39 -16.84 23.95
CA MET A 292 3.19 -16.99 25.16
C MET A 292 2.40 -16.68 26.44
N CYS A 293 1.54 -15.67 26.42
CA CYS A 293 0.67 -15.36 27.56
C CYS A 293 -0.33 -16.50 27.85
N ILE A 294 -0.88 -17.15 26.82
CA ILE A 294 -1.78 -18.30 26.99
C ILE A 294 -1.03 -19.47 27.62
N ASP A 295 0.16 -19.81 27.13
CA ASP A 295 0.95 -20.93 27.66
C ASP A 295 1.34 -20.71 29.13
N VAL A 296 1.74 -19.49 29.49
CA VAL A 296 2.05 -19.13 30.88
C VAL A 296 0.82 -19.16 31.78
N LEU A 297 -0.34 -18.75 31.27
CA LEU A 297 -1.60 -18.84 32.00
C LEU A 297 -2.03 -20.30 32.19
N GLN A 298 -1.85 -21.14 31.18
CA GLN A 298 -2.17 -22.57 31.23
C GLN A 298 -1.31 -23.30 32.26
N ILE A 299 0.02 -23.11 32.25
CA ILE A 299 0.93 -23.71 33.24
C ILE A 299 0.57 -23.27 34.66
N LYS A 300 0.24 -21.98 34.86
CA LYS A 300 -0.18 -21.48 36.17
C LYS A 300 -1.52 -22.07 36.62
N PHE A 301 -2.44 -22.34 35.69
CA PHE A 301 -3.72 -22.94 35.98
C PHE A 301 -3.59 -24.43 36.31
N GLU A 302 -2.74 -25.16 35.59
CA GLU A 302 -2.40 -26.56 35.85
C GLU A 302 -1.74 -26.73 37.23
N TRP A 303 -0.75 -25.89 37.55
CA TRP A 303 -0.12 -25.87 38.88
C TRP A 303 -1.12 -25.59 40.00
N LEU A 304 -2.01 -24.61 39.78
CA LEU A 304 -3.06 -24.28 40.75
C LEU A 304 -4.03 -25.46 40.93
N PHE A 305 -4.37 -26.14 39.84
CA PHE A 305 -5.26 -27.29 39.84
C PHE A 305 -4.65 -28.48 40.56
N GLU A 306 -3.37 -28.78 40.33
CA GLU A 306 -2.64 -29.83 41.07
C GLU A 306 -2.56 -29.53 42.57
N GLU A 307 -2.24 -28.27 42.95
CA GLU A 307 -2.16 -27.88 44.37
C GLU A 307 -3.54 -28.01 45.06
N LEU A 308 -4.62 -27.72 44.32
CA LEU A 308 -6.00 -27.92 44.76
C LEU A 308 -6.37 -29.41 44.89
N LEU A 309 -6.01 -30.24 43.91
CA LEU A 309 -6.24 -31.69 43.91
C LEU A 309 -5.53 -32.37 45.07
N VAL A 310 -4.26 -32.06 45.28
CA VAL A 310 -3.48 -32.59 46.41
C VAL A 310 -4.11 -32.18 47.74
N THR A 311 -4.61 -30.95 47.85
CA THR A 311 -5.31 -30.49 49.06
C THR A 311 -6.61 -31.27 49.29
N LEU A 312 -7.42 -31.48 48.25
CA LEU A 312 -8.65 -32.27 48.34
C LEU A 312 -8.36 -33.72 48.73
N LEU A 313 -7.34 -34.34 48.13
CA LEU A 313 -6.90 -35.69 48.47
C LEU A 313 -6.40 -35.79 49.92
N MET A 314 -5.68 -34.79 50.42
CA MET A 314 -5.27 -34.74 51.82
C MET A 314 -6.46 -34.57 52.77
N GLU A 315 -7.45 -33.74 52.42
CA GLU A 315 -8.66 -33.54 53.22
C GLU A 315 -9.56 -34.80 53.23
N CYS A 316 -9.62 -35.52 52.11
CA CYS A 316 -10.25 -36.84 52.02
C CYS A 316 -9.52 -37.89 52.88
N LYS A 317 -8.18 -37.89 52.88
CA LYS A 317 -7.35 -38.80 53.68
C LYS A 317 -7.50 -38.54 55.18
N GLN A 318 -7.61 -37.27 55.59
CA GLN A 318 -7.73 -36.89 57.00
C GLN A 318 -9.12 -37.18 57.59
N LYS A 319 -10.17 -37.29 56.76
CA LYS A 319 -11.53 -37.67 57.19
C LYS A 319 -11.78 -39.18 57.28
N SER A 320 -10.77 -40.03 57.06
CA SER A 320 -10.86 -41.50 57.11
C SER A 320 -12.12 -42.05 56.42
N VAL A 321 -12.34 -41.63 55.18
CA VAL A 321 -13.43 -42.16 54.33
C VAL A 321 -12.91 -43.41 53.61
N PRO A 322 -13.54 -44.60 53.75
CA PRO A 322 -13.12 -45.81 53.04
C PRO A 322 -13.26 -45.62 51.52
N ALA A 323 -12.31 -46.18 50.77
CA ALA A 323 -12.09 -45.93 49.33
C ALA A 323 -13.30 -46.24 48.41
N GLU A 324 -14.34 -46.91 48.90
CA GLU A 324 -15.56 -47.25 48.14
C GLU A 324 -16.66 -46.18 48.13
N LYS A 325 -16.47 -45.02 48.78
CA LYS A 325 -17.43 -43.88 48.71
C LYS A 325 -16.77 -42.53 48.44
N ILE A 326 -15.77 -42.49 47.55
CA ILE A 326 -15.32 -41.22 46.96
C ILE A 326 -16.32 -40.85 45.85
N LYS A 327 -17.39 -40.12 46.21
CA LYS A 327 -18.18 -39.39 45.20
C LYS A 327 -17.33 -38.22 44.73
N ILE A 328 -16.74 -38.35 43.55
CA ILE A 328 -16.22 -37.21 42.79
C ILE A 328 -17.41 -36.27 42.59
N PRO A 329 -17.39 -35.01 43.08
CA PRO A 329 -18.47 -34.08 42.84
C PRO A 329 -18.56 -33.84 41.34
N THR A 330 -19.63 -34.30 40.71
CA THR A 330 -19.86 -34.13 39.27
C THR A 330 -20.15 -32.67 38.89
N GLU A 331 -20.40 -31.80 39.88
CA GLU A 331 -20.32 -30.35 39.73
C GLU A 331 -19.45 -29.77 40.84
N ILE A 332 -18.32 -29.22 40.45
CA ILE A 332 -17.46 -28.45 41.34
C ILE A 332 -18.00 -27.01 41.32
N ASP A 333 -18.77 -26.62 42.34
CA ASP A 333 -19.27 -25.24 42.47
C ASP A 333 -18.09 -24.27 42.62
N PHE A 334 -17.78 -23.52 41.56
CA PHE A 334 -16.70 -22.53 41.50
C PHE A 334 -16.75 -21.52 42.66
N VAL A 335 -17.94 -21.25 43.21
CA VAL A 335 -18.12 -20.33 44.35
C VAL A 335 -17.59 -20.94 45.65
N SER A 336 -17.67 -22.26 45.80
CA SER A 336 -17.12 -23.00 46.95
C SER A 336 -15.57 -23.08 46.89
N LEU A 337 -15.01 -23.33 45.70
CA LEU A 337 -13.57 -23.25 45.44
C LEU A 337 -13.01 -21.85 45.68
N TRP A 338 -13.71 -20.82 45.19
CA TRP A 338 -13.32 -19.43 45.42
C TRP A 338 -13.33 -19.07 46.90
N ARG A 339 -14.32 -19.56 47.66
CA ARG A 339 -14.38 -19.36 49.13
C ARG A 339 -13.21 -20.02 49.84
N LEU A 340 -12.84 -21.26 49.45
CA LEU A 340 -11.68 -21.98 49.98
C LEU A 340 -10.36 -21.25 49.67
N TRP A 341 -10.19 -20.79 48.43
CA TRP A 341 -9.02 -20.01 48.01
C TRP A 341 -8.92 -18.69 48.78
N ARG A 342 -10.01 -17.94 48.91
CA ARG A 342 -10.06 -16.66 49.63
C ARG A 342 -9.71 -16.84 51.12
N LYS A 343 -10.19 -17.93 51.75
CA LYS A 343 -9.88 -18.27 53.15
C LYS A 343 -8.40 -18.63 53.34
N ARG A 344 -7.80 -19.31 52.36
CA ARG A 344 -6.37 -19.70 52.39
C ARG A 344 -5.44 -18.53 52.11
N MET A 345 -5.80 -17.62 51.21
CA MET A 345 -5.05 -16.38 50.98
C MET A 345 -5.03 -15.47 52.20
N ARG A 346 -6.13 -15.42 52.97
CA ARG A 346 -6.16 -14.73 54.28
C ARG A 346 -5.22 -15.39 55.30
N LYS A 347 -5.20 -16.73 55.39
CA LYS A 347 -4.25 -17.46 56.25
C LYS A 347 -2.79 -17.23 55.85
N ARG A 348 -2.45 -17.25 54.56
CA ARG A 348 -1.09 -16.96 54.05
C ARG A 348 -0.66 -15.51 54.34
N LYS A 349 -1.57 -14.53 54.23
CA LYS A 349 -1.29 -13.14 54.64
C LYS A 349 -1.07 -13.02 56.15
N MET A 350 -1.81 -13.77 56.96
CA MET A 350 -1.66 -13.76 58.42
C MET A 350 -0.37 -14.45 58.87
N GLN A 351 0.01 -15.57 58.24
CA GLN A 351 1.32 -16.21 58.44
C GLN A 351 2.47 -15.30 58.02
N ARG A 352 2.40 -14.65 56.85
CA ARG A 352 3.43 -13.68 56.44
C ARG A 352 3.55 -12.50 57.40
N LYS A 353 2.43 -11.97 57.89
CA LYS A 353 2.45 -10.94 58.95
C LYS A 353 3.13 -11.47 60.21
N ASN A 354 2.78 -12.65 60.71
CA ASN A 354 3.40 -13.22 61.91
C ASN A 354 4.90 -13.53 61.73
N THR A 355 5.31 -14.00 60.56
CA THR A 355 6.73 -14.22 60.25
C THR A 355 7.50 -12.91 60.21
N ILE A 356 6.96 -11.86 59.59
CA ILE A 356 7.58 -10.52 59.55
C ILE A 356 7.63 -9.92 60.97
N THR A 357 6.54 -9.99 61.73
CA THR A 357 6.48 -9.51 63.12
C THR A 357 7.47 -10.25 64.02
N ASN A 358 7.61 -11.56 63.89
CA ASN A 358 8.59 -12.35 64.66
C ASN A 358 10.04 -12.04 64.27
N ILE A 359 10.32 -11.79 62.98
CA ILE A 359 11.66 -11.38 62.52
C ILE A 359 12.00 -9.97 63.05
N ILE A 360 11.03 -9.06 63.10
CA ILE A 360 11.23 -7.70 63.62
C ILE A 360 11.36 -7.70 65.16
N LEU A 361 10.55 -8.48 65.89
CA LEU A 361 10.65 -8.63 67.36
C LEU A 361 11.94 -9.31 67.81
N LEU A 362 12.47 -10.26 67.03
CA LEU A 362 13.77 -10.88 67.30
C LEU A 362 14.95 -9.92 67.09
N ARG A 363 14.78 -8.87 66.28
CA ARG A 363 15.78 -7.80 66.12
C ARG A 363 15.78 -6.82 67.29
N PHE A 364 14.61 -6.45 67.83
CA PHE A 364 14.50 -5.48 68.93
C PHE A 364 14.86 -6.00 70.33
N LYS A 365 15.08 -7.32 70.50
CA LYS A 365 15.52 -7.93 71.78
C LYS A 365 17.04 -8.16 71.84
N ARG A 366 17.75 -7.68 70.83
CA ARG A 366 19.21 -7.77 70.64
C ARG A 366 19.88 -6.39 70.48
N ASP A 367 19.18 -5.35 70.93
CA ASP A 367 19.69 -4.02 71.27
C ASP A 367 19.20 -3.73 72.70
#